data_AF-A0A925IRP2-F1
#
_entry.id   AF-A0A925IRP2-F1
#
_cell.length_a   1.000
_cell.length_b   1.000
_cell.length_c   1.000
_cell.angle_alpha   90.00
_cell.angle_beta   90.00
_cell.angle_gamma   90.00
#
_symmetry.space_group_name_H-M   'P 1'
#
loop_
_entity.id
_entity.type
_entity.pdbx_description
1 polymer ?
#
loop_
_entity_poly.entity_id
_entity_poly.type
_entity_poly.pdbx_seq_one_letter_code
_entity_poly.pdbx_strand_id
1 'polypeptide(L)' 'MNGENILIDTNIALYLLNGDIKVAEILDGCNVYISFISELELLGYHDITNDEQKSVKDFLSACIIIEL' A
#
# COMPACT_ATOMS: atom_id res chain seq x y z
N MET A 1 6.62 17.05 10.41
CA MET A 1 5.28 16.85 9.85
C MET A 1 4.58 15.85 10.76
N ASN A 2 3.56 16.26 11.50
CA ASN A 2 2.76 15.36 12.34
C ASN A 2 1.64 14.77 11.48
N GLY A 3 1.98 13.89 10.54
CA GLY A 3 0.99 13.04 9.88
C GLY A 3 0.53 11.95 10.85
N GLU A 4 -0.75 11.58 10.82
CA GLU A 4 -1.23 10.44 11.60
C GLU A 4 -0.56 9.15 11.08
N ASN A 5 -0.14 8.29 12.00
CA ASN A 5 0.44 6.99 11.65
C ASN A 5 -0.70 5.99 11.49
N ILE A 6 -0.83 5.39 10.32
CA ILE A 6 -1.85 4.40 10.02
C ILE A 6 -1.21 3.12 9.52
N LEU A 7 -1.55 1.99 10.15
CA LEU A 7 -1.23 0.67 9.64
C LEU A 7 -2.40 0.17 8.82
N ILE A 8 -2.14 -0.20 7.57
CA ILE A 8 -3.16 -0.71 6.66
C ILE A 8 -2.96 -2.20 6.39
N ASP A 9 -4.06 -2.89 6.06
CA ASP A 9 -4.01 -4.25 5.55
C ASP A 9 -3.77 -4.27 4.03
N THR A 10 -3.62 -5.48 3.50
CA THR A 10 -3.43 -5.72 2.06
C THR A 10 -4.65 -5.26 1.24
N ASN A 11 -5.88 -5.38 1.77
CA ASN A 11 -7.08 -4.98 1.03
C ASN A 11 -7.17 -3.47 0.83
N ILE A 12 -6.83 -2.68 1.85
CA ILE A 12 -6.78 -1.22 1.76
C ILE A 12 -5.73 -0.79 0.73
N ALA A 13 -4.56 -1.43 0.71
CA ALA A 13 -3.56 -1.19 -0.33
C ALA A 13 -4.11 -1.51 -1.74
N LEU A 14 -4.80 -2.64 -1.91
CA LEU A 14 -5.42 -3.02 -3.18
C LEU A 14 -6.52 -2.03 -3.61
N TYR A 15 -7.35 -1.54 -2.70
CA TYR A 15 -8.36 -0.54 -3.04
C TYR A 15 -7.73 0.77 -3.52
N LEU A 16 -6.66 1.22 -2.84
CA LEU A 16 -5.91 2.41 -3.27
C LEU A 16 -5.31 2.21 -4.67
N LEU A 17 -4.65 1.07 -4.90
CA LEU A 17 -4.02 0.73 -6.18
C LEU A 17 -5.04 0.61 -7.32
N ASN A 18 -6.28 0.22 -7.02
CA ASN A 18 -7.39 0.20 -7.96
C ASN A 18 -8.06 1.58 -8.16
N GLY A 19 -7.55 2.64 -7.54
CA GLY A 19 -8.02 4.00 -7.72
C GLY A 19 -9.21 4.38 -6.83
N ASP A 20 -9.40 3.74 -5.67
CA ASP A 20 -10.44 4.14 -4.72
C ASP A 20 -10.12 5.52 -4.11
N ILE A 21 -10.93 6.51 -4.50
CA ILE A 21 -10.77 7.91 -4.11
C ILE A 21 -10.95 8.08 -2.59
N LYS A 22 -11.85 7.34 -1.95
CA LYS A 22 -12.09 7.48 -0.51
C LYS A 22 -10.90 7.00 0.29
N VAL A 23 -10.29 5.90 -0.14
CA VAL A 23 -9.06 5.40 0.49
C VAL A 23 -7.94 6.42 0.29
N ALA A 24 -7.80 6.99 -0.91
CA ALA A 24 -6.82 8.03 -1.18
C ALA A 24 -7.01 9.27 -0.27
N GLU A 25 -8.24 9.77 -0.11
CA GLU A 25 -8.55 10.90 0.76
C GLU A 25 -8.25 10.62 2.24
N ILE A 26 -8.47 9.38 2.71
CA ILE A 26 -8.18 8.99 4.09
C ILE A 26 -6.67 8.89 4.34
N LEU A 27 -5.92 8.38 3.37
CA LEU A 27 -4.47 8.18 3.50
C LEU A 27 -3.66 9.43 3.17
N ASP A 28 -4.27 10.44 2.57
CA ASP A 28 -3.60 11.70 2.23
C ASP A 28 -3.07 12.39 3.50
N GLY A 29 -1.77 12.71 3.49
CA GLY A 29 -1.08 13.29 4.65
C GLY A 29 -0.79 12.33 5.81
N CYS A 30 -1.13 11.04 5.72
CA CYS A 30 -0.78 10.03 6.71
C CYS A 30 0.60 9.42 6.46
N ASN A 31 1.26 8.97 7.54
CA ASN A 31 2.38 8.05 7.42
C ASN A 31 1.82 6.64 7.32
N VAL A 32 1.83 6.07 6.12
CA VAL A 32 1.26 4.75 5.84
C VAL A 32 2.26 3.66 6.18
N TYR A 33 1.88 2.78 7.09
CA TYR A 33 2.62 1.58 7.48
C TYR A 33 1.97 0.36 6.85
N ILE A 34 2.81 -0.58 6.43
CA ILE A 34 2.39 -1.88 5.89
C ILE A 34 3.25 -2.97 6.50
N SER A 35 2.67 -4.14 6.77
CA SER A 35 3.45 -5.28 7.26
C SER A 35 4.31 -5.89 6.15
N PHE A 36 5.47 -6.43 6.49
CA PHE A 36 6.28 -7.24 5.56
C PHE A 36 5.47 -8.39 4.93
N ILE A 37 4.51 -8.96 5.67
CA ILE A 37 3.61 -10.00 5.17
C ILE A 37 2.72 -9.45 4.04
N SER A 38 2.14 -8.27 4.23
CA SER A 38 1.30 -7.61 3.23
C SER A 38 2.09 -7.20 1.98
N GLU A 39 3.36 -6.81 2.10
CA GLU A 39 4.25 -6.62 0.95
C GLU A 39 4.37 -7.90 0.12
N LEU A 40 4.62 -9.05 0.78
CA LEU A 40 4.71 -10.35 0.11
C LEU A 40 3.41 -10.72 -0.60
N GLU A 41 2.26 -10.46 0.01
CA GLU A 41 0.94 -10.72 -0.60
C GLU A 41 0.71 -9.86 -1.85
N LEU A 42 1.04 -8.57 -1.80
CA LEU A 42 0.89 -7.65 -2.93
C LEU A 42 1.78 -8.03 -4.11
N LEU A 43 3.05 -8.37 -3.84
CA LEU A 43 4.00 -8.77 -4.88
C LEU A 43 3.82 -10.22 -5.35
N GLY A 44 3.20 -11.07 -4.54
CA GLY A 44 2.97 -12.48 -4.80
C GLY A 44 1.71 -12.79 -5.60
N TYR A 45 0.96 -11.77 -6.04
CA TYR A 45 -0.24 -11.98 -6.85
C TYR A 45 0.10 -12.62 -8.20
N HIS A 46 -0.50 -13.78 -8.48
CA HIS A 46 -0.07 -14.67 -9.57
C HIS A 46 -0.35 -14.13 -10.98
N ASP A 47 -1.36 -13.27 -11.14
CA ASP A 47 -1.75 -12.67 -12.42
C ASP A 47 -1.33 -11.19 -12.52
N ILE A 48 -0.37 -10.75 -11.69
CA ILE A 48 0.08 -9.37 -11.71
C ILE A 48 0.76 -9.04 -13.04
N THR A 49 0.25 -8.02 -13.72
CA THR A 49 0.88 -7.49 -14.94
C THR A 49 2.13 -6.68 -14.59
N ASN A 50 3.01 -6.46 -15.57
CA ASN A 50 4.20 -5.64 -15.36
C ASN A 50 3.87 -4.19 -14.91
N ASP A 51 2.76 -3.63 -15.40
CA ASP A 51 2.32 -2.28 -15.06
C ASP A 51 1.75 -2.21 -13.63
N GLU A 52 0.96 -3.22 -13.23
CA GLU A 52 0.49 -3.37 -11.85
C GLU A 52 1.65 -3.59 -10.89
N GLN A 53 2.61 -4.45 -11.25
CA GLN A 53 3.79 -4.71 -10.42
C GLN A 53 4.62 -3.44 -10.22
N LYS A 54 4.74 -2.60 -11.25
CA LYS A 54 5.39 -1.29 -11.13
C LYS A 54 4.61 -0.40 -10.17
N SER A 55 3.29 -0.32 -10.32
CA SER A 55 2.43 0.50 -9.46
C SER A 55 2.49 0.06 -7.98
N VAL A 56 2.49 -1.24 -7.73
CA VAL A 56 2.69 -1.82 -6.39
C VAL A 56 4.04 -1.42 -5.81
N LYS A 57 5.13 -1.51 -6.58
CA LYS A 57 6.47 -1.11 -6.13
C LYS A 57 6.57 0.39 -5.84
N ASP A 58 5.99 1.21 -6.71
CA ASP A 58 5.96 2.66 -6.51
C ASP A 58 5.18 3.01 -5.23
N PHE A 59 4.04 2.34 -4.99
CA PHE A 59 3.27 2.46 -3.75
C PHE A 59 4.06 2.01 -2.50
N LEU A 60 4.67 0.83 -2.54
CA LEU A 60 5.45 0.30 -1.42
C LEU A 60 6.65 1.20 -1.07
N SER A 61 7.26 1.85 -2.09
CA SER A 61 8.36 2.79 -1.88
C SER A 61 7.95 4.07 -1.12
N ALA A 62 6.66 4.40 -1.14
CA ALA A 62 6.08 5.51 -0.39
C ALA A 62 5.59 5.11 1.02
N CYS A 63 5.57 3.81 1.33
CA CYS A 63 5.12 3.28 2.61
C CYS A 63 6.29 2.94 3.55
N ILE A 64 5.98 2.82 4.85
CA ILE A 64 6.91 2.33 5.86
C ILE A 64 6.63 0.85 6.10
N ILE A 65 7.53 -0.01 5.64
CA ILE A 65 7.39 -1.46 5.84
C ILE A 65 7.89 -1.82 7.24
N ILE A 66 7.08 -2.56 7.99
CA ILE A 66 7.41 -3.03 9.34
C ILE A 66 7.43 -4.56 9.42
N GLU A 67 8.40 -5.06 10.17
CA GLU A 67 8.44 -6.45 10.64
C GLU A 67 7.55 -6.56 11.89
N LEU A 68 6.58 -7.47 11.85
CA LEU A 68 5.68 -7.80 12.96
C LEU A 68 5.94 -9.21 13.47
#